data_AF-A0A031G1Z4-F1
#
_entry.id   AF-A0A031G1Z4-F1
#
_cell.length_a   1.000
_cell.length_b   1.000
_cell.length_c   1.000
_cell.angle_alpha   90.00
_cell.angle_beta   90.00
_cell.angle_gamma   90.00
#
_symmetry.space_group_name_H-M   'P 1'
#
loop_
_entity.id
_entity.type
_entity.pdbx_description
1 polymer ?
#
loop_
_entity_poly.entity_id
_entity_poly.type
_entity_poly.pdbx_seq_one_letter_code
_entity_poly.pdbx_strand_id
1 'polypeptide(L)'
;MPSDPRDDEDAFRWEGDDSPTRPPRPERADTSLPSGWHAVGKGSEPQPDAPDAEPVPVTAEETSPPASLGNVALVSLGLLGGIYLLYAIGWLLGGSRTALVISPFLAPSAVVPAQWLAVAAPVLWFGGTMLLTRASASWVRFVWLVVGVFLLLPWPFVSGV
;
A
#
# COMPACT_ATOMS: atom_id res chain seq x y z
N MET A 1 31.73 11.57 43.07
CA MET A 1 31.12 10.23 43.14
C MET A 1 31.10 9.70 41.71
N PRO A 2 31.79 8.58 41.40
CA PRO A 2 31.69 7.94 40.09
C PRO A 2 30.30 7.31 39.94
N SER A 3 29.60 7.59 38.84
CA SER A 3 28.34 6.94 38.49
C SER A 3 28.56 5.43 38.27
N ASP A 4 27.68 4.59 38.80
CA ASP A 4 27.68 3.14 38.61
C ASP A 4 27.21 2.85 37.18
N PRO A 5 27.94 2.07 36.36
CA PRO A 5 27.54 1.75 34.98
C PRO A 5 26.20 1.01 34.87
N ARG A 6 25.62 0.56 35.99
CA ARG A 6 24.29 -0.04 36.05
C ARG A 6 23.14 0.97 35.96
N ASP A 7 23.35 2.23 36.32
CA ASP A 7 22.31 3.28 36.24
C ASP A 7 21.99 3.67 34.79
N ASP A 8 22.96 3.54 33.88
CA ASP A 8 22.81 3.86 32.46
C ASP A 8 22.00 2.78 31.70
N GLU A 9 21.91 1.55 32.25
CA GLU A 9 21.11 0.46 31.68
C GLU A 9 19.62 0.55 32.03
N ASP A 10 19.25 1.30 33.06
CA ASP A 10 17.85 1.54 33.45
C ASP A 10 17.17 2.56 32.54
N ALA A 11 17.93 3.43 31.85
CA ALA A 11 17.40 4.42 30.91
C ALA A 11 16.76 3.80 29.64
N PHE A 12 17.05 2.53 29.33
CA PHE A 12 16.51 1.80 28.17
C PHE A 12 15.55 0.66 28.53
N ARG A 13 15.23 0.48 29.82
CA ARG A 13 14.25 -0.51 30.28
C ARG A 13 12.94 0.18 30.57
N TRP A 14 11.96 -0.04 29.72
CA TRP A 14 10.59 0.48 29.87
C TRP A 14 9.86 -0.08 31.11
N GLU A 15 10.45 -1.07 31.79
CA GLU A 15 10.00 -1.65 33.06
C GLU A 15 10.26 -0.76 34.31
N GLY A 16 10.95 0.38 34.18
CA GLY A 16 11.31 1.25 35.32
C GLY A 16 10.27 2.30 35.74
N ASP A 17 9.15 2.46 35.02
CA ASP A 17 8.12 3.48 35.32
C ASP A 17 7.07 3.01 36.36
N ASP A 18 7.50 2.23 37.36
CA ASP A 18 6.68 1.88 38.52
C ASP A 18 7.13 2.72 39.73
N SER A 19 6.93 4.03 39.63
CA SER A 19 7.13 4.97 40.74
C SER A 19 6.10 4.75 41.86
N PRO A 20 6.50 4.72 43.15
CA PRO A 20 5.61 4.44 44.29
C PRO A 20 4.55 5.52 44.55
N THR A 21 4.57 6.62 43.79
CA THR A 21 3.56 7.69 43.78
C THR A 21 2.45 7.46 42.76
N ARG A 22 2.53 6.39 41.94
CA ARG A 22 1.49 6.03 40.98
C ARG A 22 0.30 5.42 41.73
N PRO A 23 -0.94 5.90 41.51
CA PRO A 23 -2.11 5.20 42.02
C PRO A 23 -2.13 3.78 41.46
N PRO A 24 -2.58 2.78 42.23
CA PRO A 24 -2.64 1.39 41.76
C PRO A 24 -3.37 1.36 40.41
N ARG A 25 -2.78 0.68 39.42
CA ARG A 25 -3.44 0.43 38.13
C ARG A 25 -4.81 -0.16 38.45
N PRO A 26 -5.92 0.47 38.02
CA PRO A 26 -7.22 -0.13 38.25
C PRO A 26 -7.16 -1.55 37.66
N GLU A 27 -7.40 -2.53 38.52
CA GLU A 27 -7.64 -3.92 38.13
C GLU A 27 -8.55 -3.86 36.92
N ARG A 28 -8.15 -4.49 35.80
CA ARG A 28 -8.69 -4.28 34.45
C ARG A 28 -10.21 -4.41 34.49
N ALA A 29 -10.87 -3.30 34.79
CA ALA A 29 -12.31 -3.19 34.77
C ALA A 29 -12.71 -3.51 33.33
N ASP A 30 -13.72 -4.35 33.16
CA ASP A 30 -14.25 -4.72 31.85
C ASP A 30 -14.44 -3.47 31.00
N THR A 31 -13.43 -3.16 30.19
CA THR A 31 -13.51 -2.14 29.15
C THR A 31 -14.18 -2.83 27.97
N SER A 32 -15.44 -3.20 28.15
CA SER A 32 -16.31 -3.40 27.02
C SER A 32 -16.34 -2.07 26.29
N LEU A 33 -15.89 -2.10 25.03
CA LEU A 33 -15.85 -0.92 24.20
C LEU A 33 -17.28 -0.38 24.06
N PRO A 34 -17.48 0.95 24.06
CA PRO A 34 -18.80 1.52 23.80
C PRO A 34 -19.38 0.96 22.49
N SER A 35 -20.71 0.80 22.42
CA SER A 35 -21.38 0.27 21.24
C SER A 35 -20.94 1.00 19.97
N GLY A 36 -20.41 0.25 19.00
CA GLY A 36 -19.88 0.79 17.73
C GLY A 36 -18.37 1.00 17.67
N TRP A 37 -17.63 0.68 18.74
CA TRP A 37 -16.16 0.76 18.76
C TRP A 37 -15.53 -0.64 18.68
N HIS A 38 -14.53 -0.79 17.81
CA HIS A 38 -13.81 -2.05 17.61
C HIS A 38 -12.29 -1.84 17.81
N ALA A 39 -11.65 -2.66 18.63
CA ALA A 39 -10.21 -2.62 18.81
C ALA A 39 -9.50 -3.10 17.53
N VAL A 40 -8.46 -2.39 17.10
CA VAL A 40 -7.64 -2.77 15.95
C VAL A 40 -6.20 -2.96 16.41
N GLY A 41 -5.59 -4.09 16.03
CA GLY A 41 -4.22 -4.43 16.42
C GLY A 41 -4.04 -5.91 16.72
N LYS A 42 -2.79 -6.31 16.95
CA LYS A 42 -2.44 -7.68 17.33
C LYS A 42 -2.87 -7.91 18.79
N GLY A 43 -3.75 -8.88 19.04
CA GLY A 43 -4.33 -9.14 20.36
C GLY A 43 -5.73 -8.54 20.60
N SER A 44 -6.39 -8.03 19.56
CA SER A 44 -7.76 -7.50 19.61
C SER A 44 -8.85 -8.55 19.33
N GLU A 45 -8.52 -9.84 19.46
CA GLU A 45 -9.47 -10.92 19.25
C GLU A 45 -10.51 -10.92 20.38
N PRO A 46 -11.82 -10.93 20.06
CA PRO A 46 -12.85 -11.05 21.08
C PRO A 46 -12.64 -12.35 21.87
N GLN A 47 -12.37 -12.20 23.16
CA GLN A 47 -12.39 -13.32 24.10
C GLN A 47 -13.81 -13.92 24.05
N PRO A 48 -13.99 -15.22 23.83
CA PRO A 48 -15.33 -15.80 23.81
C PRO A 48 -15.94 -15.70 25.20
N ASP A 49 -16.95 -14.83 25.34
CA ASP A 49 -17.77 -14.72 26.54
C ASP A 49 -18.57 -16.02 26.76
N ALA A 50 -18.56 -16.50 28.00
CA ALA A 50 -19.38 -17.60 28.46
C ALA A 50 -20.88 -17.26 28.32
N PRO A 51 -21.75 -18.25 28.07
CA PRO A 51 -23.13 -17.99 27.66
C PRO A 51 -23.98 -17.68 28.89
N ASP A 52 -24.58 -16.49 28.94
CA ASP A 52 -25.93 -16.28 29.45
C ASP A 52 -26.42 -14.85 29.15
N ALA A 53 -27.34 -14.76 28.19
CA ALA A 53 -28.50 -13.87 28.13
C ALA A 53 -28.90 -13.64 26.66
N GLU A 54 -30.09 -14.12 26.27
CA GLU A 54 -30.75 -13.72 25.01
C GLU A 54 -30.99 -12.20 24.96
N PRO A 55 -30.81 -11.59 23.77
CA PRO A 55 -31.79 -10.58 23.36
C PRO A 55 -32.10 -10.52 21.83
N VAL A 56 -33.40 -10.41 21.55
CA VAL A 56 -34.14 -9.69 20.47
C VAL A 56 -33.48 -9.37 19.10
N PRO A 57 -34.19 -9.60 17.97
CA PRO A 57 -33.66 -9.32 16.64
C PRO A 57 -33.82 -7.83 16.31
N VAL A 58 -32.70 -7.12 16.22
CA VAL A 58 -32.63 -5.81 15.56
C VAL A 58 -32.03 -6.02 14.17
N THR A 59 -32.84 -5.77 13.15
CA THR A 59 -32.47 -5.71 11.74
C THR A 59 -31.48 -4.56 11.56
N ALA A 60 -30.18 -4.84 11.65
CA ALA A 60 -29.13 -3.91 11.33
C ALA A 60 -28.85 -4.01 9.83
N GLU A 61 -29.29 -2.99 9.10
CA GLU A 61 -28.95 -2.78 7.70
C GLU A 61 -27.43 -2.58 7.59
N GLU A 62 -26.72 -3.64 7.17
CA GLU A 62 -25.27 -3.67 7.03
C GLU A 62 -24.81 -2.66 5.97
N THR A 63 -24.60 -1.43 6.41
CA THR A 63 -23.76 -0.48 5.66
C THR A 63 -22.32 -0.95 5.85
N SER A 64 -21.85 -1.84 4.97
CA SER A 64 -20.47 -2.31 4.98
C SER A 64 -19.52 -1.10 4.92
N PRO A 65 -18.62 -0.91 5.89
CA PRO A 65 -17.62 0.15 5.81
C PRO A 65 -16.66 -0.13 4.64
N PRO A 66 -16.07 0.91 4.03
CA PRO A 66 -15.12 0.72 2.94
C PRO A 66 -13.97 -0.14 3.43
N ALA A 67 -13.81 -1.33 2.83
CA ALA A 67 -12.75 -2.26 3.16
C ALA A 67 -11.39 -1.54 3.06
N SER A 68 -10.70 -1.39 4.20
CA SER A 68 -9.38 -0.79 4.21
C SER A 68 -8.43 -1.63 3.35
N LEU A 69 -7.56 -0.97 2.60
CA LEU A 69 -6.65 -1.67 1.70
C LEU A 69 -5.67 -2.50 2.56
N GLY A 70 -5.81 -3.82 2.56
CA GLY A 70 -4.96 -4.71 3.34
C GLY A 70 -3.48 -4.56 2.99
N ASN A 71 -2.60 -4.88 3.94
CA ASN A 71 -1.14 -4.71 3.83
C ASN A 71 -0.56 -5.30 2.53
N VAL A 72 -1.04 -6.48 2.13
CA VAL A 72 -0.66 -7.16 0.88
C VAL A 72 -0.98 -6.33 -0.37
N ALA A 73 -2.14 -5.65 -0.38
CA ALA A 73 -2.56 -4.85 -1.51
C ALA A 73 -1.74 -3.55 -1.65
N LEU A 74 -1.29 -2.97 -0.54
CA LEU A 74 -0.35 -1.83 -0.56
C LEU A 74 1.02 -2.25 -1.08
N VAL A 75 1.57 -3.36 -0.58
CA VAL A 75 2.85 -3.89 -1.06
C VAL A 75 2.78 -4.24 -2.55
N SER A 76 1.71 -4.92 -2.97
CA SER A 76 1.48 -5.25 -4.38
C SER A 76 1.39 -3.98 -5.22
N LEU A 77 0.66 -2.96 -4.76
CA LEU A 77 0.56 -1.69 -5.48
C LEU A 77 1.90 -0.97 -5.60
N GLY A 78 2.70 -0.98 -4.53
CA GLY A 78 4.07 -0.44 -4.55
C GLY A 78 4.96 -1.18 -5.54
N LEU A 79 4.90 -2.52 -5.55
CA LEU A 79 5.66 -3.35 -6.48
C LEU A 79 5.24 -3.10 -7.94
N LEU A 80 3.94 -3.16 -8.24
CA LEU A 80 3.44 -2.87 -9.58
C LEU A 80 3.77 -1.45 -10.00
N GLY A 81 3.54 -0.45 -9.13
CA GLY A 81 3.92 0.94 -9.40
C GLY A 81 5.41 1.09 -9.70
N GLY A 82 6.26 0.39 -8.95
CA GLY A 82 7.69 0.27 -9.21
C GLY A 82 7.98 -0.29 -10.61
N ILE A 83 7.35 -1.41 -10.99
CA ILE A 83 7.49 -2.00 -12.34
C ILE A 83 7.13 -0.99 -13.43
N TYR A 84 6.00 -0.28 -13.30
CA TYR A 84 5.59 0.75 -14.26
C TYR A 84 6.58 1.92 -14.33
N LEU A 85 7.15 2.32 -13.19
CA LEU A 85 8.20 3.35 -13.14
C LEU A 85 9.47 2.88 -13.85
N LEU A 86 9.88 1.63 -13.61
CA LEU A 86 11.00 0.99 -14.30
C LEU A 86 10.75 0.91 -15.81
N TYR A 87 9.50 0.66 -16.24
CA TYR A 87 9.14 0.69 -17.65
C TYR A 87 9.23 2.08 -18.25
N ALA A 88 8.83 3.14 -17.55
CA ALA A 88 9.02 4.51 -18.03
C ALA A 88 10.51 4.83 -18.25
N ILE A 89 11.38 4.42 -17.33
CA ILE A 89 12.85 4.53 -17.49
C ILE A 89 13.32 3.68 -18.67
N GLY A 90 12.76 2.47 -18.82
CA GLY A 90 13.11 1.58 -19.91
C GLY A 90 12.74 2.12 -21.29
N TRP A 91 11.58 2.75 -21.42
CA TRP A 91 11.19 3.49 -22.62
C TRP A 91 12.02 4.74 -22.83
N LEU A 92 12.45 5.42 -21.77
CA LEU A 92 13.32 6.57 -21.89
C LEU A 92 14.68 6.16 -22.50
N LEU A 93 15.31 5.13 -21.97
CA LEU A 93 16.61 4.64 -22.44
C LEU A 93 16.50 3.90 -23.78
N GLY A 94 15.66 2.87 -23.85
CA GLY A 94 15.49 2.02 -25.03
C GLY A 94 14.80 2.75 -26.19
N GLY A 95 13.84 3.62 -25.89
CA GLY A 95 13.22 4.48 -26.89
C GLY A 95 14.19 5.52 -27.44
N SER A 96 15.10 6.07 -26.62
CA SER A 96 16.13 6.99 -27.13
C SER A 96 17.09 6.27 -28.07
N ARG A 97 17.48 5.04 -27.74
CA ARG A 97 18.28 4.19 -28.64
C ARG A 97 17.55 3.92 -29.95
N THR A 98 16.27 3.55 -29.89
CA THR A 98 15.42 3.32 -31.07
C THR A 98 15.29 4.60 -31.91
N ALA A 99 15.06 5.75 -31.27
CA ALA A 99 14.94 7.05 -31.91
C ALA A 99 16.19 7.39 -32.74
N LEU A 100 17.39 7.10 -32.23
CA LEU A 100 18.65 7.31 -32.97
C LEU A 100 18.71 6.49 -34.26
N VAL A 101 18.21 5.25 -34.25
CA VAL A 101 18.20 4.37 -35.42
C VAL A 101 17.17 4.82 -36.46
N ILE A 102 15.99 5.29 -36.03
CA ILE A 102 14.90 5.66 -36.96
C ILE A 102 14.90 7.11 -37.41
N SER A 103 15.58 8.01 -36.67
CA SER A 103 15.61 9.46 -36.95
C SER A 103 16.10 9.83 -38.37
N PRO A 104 17.06 9.13 -38.99
CA PRO A 104 17.44 9.40 -40.38
C PRO A 104 16.33 9.14 -41.42
N PHE A 105 15.33 8.34 -41.06
CA PHE A 105 14.27 7.89 -41.95
C PHE A 105 12.94 8.63 -41.74
N LEU A 106 12.77 9.31 -40.61
CA LEU A 106 11.53 9.96 -40.21
C LEU A 106 11.76 11.44 -39.89
N ALA A 107 10.72 12.26 -40.07
CA ALA A 107 10.75 13.65 -39.64
C ALA A 107 10.86 13.74 -38.10
N PRO A 108 11.65 14.68 -37.54
CA PRO A 108 11.76 14.88 -36.09
C PRO A 108 10.41 15.12 -35.39
N SER A 109 9.47 15.77 -36.10
CA SER A 109 8.11 16.01 -35.61
C SER A 109 7.30 14.74 -35.38
N ALA A 110 7.66 13.61 -36.00
CA ALA A 110 7.05 12.32 -35.73
C ALA A 110 7.76 11.58 -34.58
N VAL A 111 9.10 11.65 -34.54
CA VAL A 111 9.91 10.85 -33.59
C VAL A 111 9.84 11.40 -32.17
N VAL A 112 10.04 12.70 -31.99
CA VAL A 112 10.13 13.34 -30.67
C VAL A 112 8.85 13.17 -29.83
N PRO A 113 7.63 13.48 -30.33
CA PRO A 113 6.43 13.30 -29.52
C PRO A 113 6.14 11.82 -29.25
N ALA A 114 6.38 10.93 -30.22
CA ALA A 114 6.21 9.49 -30.01
C ALA A 114 7.11 8.97 -28.89
N GLN A 115 8.36 9.44 -28.84
CA GLN A 115 9.30 9.09 -27.77
C GLN A 115 8.78 9.49 -26.40
N TRP A 116 8.33 10.73 -26.23
CA TRP A 116 7.79 11.19 -24.94
C TRP A 116 6.48 10.51 -24.57
N LEU A 117 5.63 10.23 -25.56
CA LEU A 117 4.37 9.51 -25.33
C LEU A 117 4.63 8.07 -24.88
N ALA A 118 5.64 7.41 -25.43
CA ALA A 118 6.04 6.07 -25.01
C ALA A 118 6.58 6.07 -23.56
N VAL A 119 7.36 7.08 -23.17
CA VAL A 119 7.82 7.26 -21.77
C VAL A 119 6.65 7.52 -20.82
N ALA A 120 5.68 8.33 -21.25
CA ALA A 120 4.50 8.66 -20.45
C ALA A 120 3.50 7.51 -20.36
N ALA A 121 3.45 6.60 -21.34
CA ALA A 121 2.42 5.56 -21.44
C ALA A 121 2.31 4.67 -20.19
N PRO A 122 3.40 4.14 -19.59
CA PRO A 122 3.34 3.40 -18.33
C PRO A 122 2.72 4.21 -17.18
N VAL A 123 3.10 5.48 -17.06
CA VAL A 123 2.62 6.37 -16.00
C VAL A 123 1.14 6.68 -16.20
N LEU A 124 0.73 6.97 -17.44
CA LEU A 124 -0.66 7.25 -17.79
C LEU A 124 -1.56 6.03 -17.64
N TRP A 125 -1.07 4.84 -17.96
CA TRP A 125 -1.83 3.60 -17.74
C TRP A 125 -2.02 3.34 -16.25
N PHE A 126 -0.95 3.42 -15.45
CA PHE A 126 -1.06 3.22 -14.01
C PHE A 126 -2.00 4.28 -13.38
N GLY A 127 -1.78 5.56 -13.65
CA GLY A 127 -2.64 6.64 -13.13
C GLY A 127 -4.08 6.55 -13.63
N GLY A 128 -4.26 6.23 -14.91
CA GLY A 128 -5.56 6.05 -15.54
C GLY A 128 -6.33 4.87 -14.94
N THR A 129 -5.69 3.72 -14.77
CA THR A 129 -6.31 2.55 -14.12
C THR A 129 -6.66 2.85 -12.66
N MET A 130 -5.81 3.54 -11.90
CA MET A 130 -6.13 4.00 -10.54
C MET A 130 -7.39 4.87 -10.52
N LEU A 131 -7.48 5.83 -11.44
CA LEU A 131 -8.58 6.79 -11.49
C LEU A 131 -9.89 6.13 -11.95
N LEU A 132 -9.84 5.32 -13.00
CA LEU A 132 -11.01 4.64 -13.57
C LEU A 132 -11.58 3.56 -12.65
N THR A 133 -10.73 2.88 -11.87
CA THR A 133 -11.18 1.79 -10.99
C THR A 133 -11.51 2.24 -9.57
N ARG A 134 -11.50 3.56 -9.29
CA ARG A 134 -11.75 4.11 -7.94
C ARG A 134 -13.10 3.71 -7.33
N ALA A 135 -14.11 3.49 -8.17
CA ALA A 135 -15.47 3.12 -7.77
C ALA A 135 -15.81 1.65 -8.11
N SER A 136 -14.81 0.89 -8.56
CA SER A 136 -14.96 -0.51 -8.96
C SER A 136 -14.45 -1.44 -7.87
N ALA A 137 -14.75 -2.74 -8.01
CA ALA A 137 -14.16 -3.77 -7.15
C ALA A 137 -12.63 -3.78 -7.28
N SER A 138 -11.94 -3.94 -6.14
CA SER A 138 -10.48 -3.85 -6.04
C SER A 138 -9.74 -4.81 -6.99
N TRP A 139 -10.31 -5.99 -7.28
CA TRP A 139 -9.70 -6.97 -8.19
C TRP A 139 -9.63 -6.48 -9.64
N VAL A 140 -10.62 -5.71 -10.11
CA VAL A 140 -10.65 -5.15 -11.47
C VAL A 140 -9.41 -4.28 -11.72
N ARG A 141 -8.99 -3.51 -10.70
CA ARG A 141 -7.76 -2.73 -10.73
C ARG A 141 -6.54 -3.60 -10.98
N PHE A 142 -6.38 -4.68 -10.21
CA PHE A 142 -5.21 -5.55 -10.33
C PHE A 142 -5.17 -6.26 -11.69
N VAL A 143 -6.30 -6.70 -12.23
CA VAL A 143 -6.36 -7.28 -13.57
C VAL A 143 -5.86 -6.29 -14.62
N TRP A 144 -6.37 -5.06 -14.61
CA TRP A 144 -5.95 -4.02 -15.55
C TRP A 144 -4.47 -3.66 -15.44
N LEU A 145 -3.93 -3.64 -14.22
CA LEU A 145 -2.51 -3.41 -14.00
C LEU A 145 -1.65 -4.56 -14.51
N VAL A 146 -2.06 -5.81 -14.28
CA VAL A 146 -1.31 -6.98 -14.78
C VAL A 146 -1.34 -7.03 -16.30
N VAL A 147 -2.50 -6.74 -16.93
CA VAL A 147 -2.60 -6.62 -18.39
C VAL A 147 -1.64 -5.55 -18.92
N GLY A 148 -1.62 -4.37 -18.28
CA GLY A 148 -0.72 -3.30 -18.70
C GLY A 148 0.76 -3.65 -18.51
N VAL A 149 1.13 -4.48 -17.53
CA VAL A 149 2.52 -4.96 -17.38
C VAL A 149 2.94 -5.67 -18.66
N PHE A 150 2.16 -6.62 -19.16
CA PHE A 150 2.52 -7.32 -20.39
C PHE A 150 2.47 -6.42 -21.64
N LEU A 151 1.51 -5.50 -21.70
CA LEU A 151 1.31 -4.62 -22.85
C LEU A 151 2.41 -3.55 -22.99
N LEU A 152 2.88 -3.01 -21.86
CA LEU A 152 3.76 -1.83 -21.81
C LEU A 152 5.21 -2.20 -21.54
N LEU A 153 5.58 -3.48 -21.71
CA LEU A 153 6.97 -3.92 -21.70
C LEU A 153 7.79 -3.00 -22.63
N PRO A 154 8.98 -2.55 -22.20
CA PRO A 154 9.85 -1.76 -23.06
C PRO A 154 10.41 -2.65 -24.18
N TRP A 155 9.68 -2.70 -25.28
CA TRP A 155 9.96 -3.52 -26.46
C TRP A 155 11.39 -3.37 -27.01
N PRO A 156 12.04 -2.20 -27.01
CA PRO A 156 13.43 -2.07 -27.48
C PRO A 156 14.40 -3.07 -26.83
N PHE A 157 14.22 -3.38 -25.53
CA PHE A 157 15.05 -4.38 -24.85
C PHE A 157 14.67 -5.82 -25.22
N VAL A 158 13.40 -6.08 -25.52
CA VAL A 158 12.91 -7.40 -25.92
C VAL A 158 13.39 -7.75 -27.33
N SER A 159 13.37 -6.79 -28.25
CA SER A 159 13.81 -6.98 -29.64
C SER A 159 15.32 -6.82 -29.84
N GLY A 160 16.06 -6.32 -28.85
CA GLY A 160 17.51 -6.10 -28.91
C GLY A 160 17.96 -4.86 -29.70
N VAL A 161 17.02 -3.97 -30.04
CA VAL A 161 17.24 -2.80 -30.92
C VAL A 161 17.83 -1.61 -30.17
#